data_AF-A0A918PFM8-F1
#
_entry.id   AF-A0A918PFM8-F1
#
_cell.length_a   1.000
_cell.length_b   1.000
_cell.length_c   1.000
_cell.angle_alpha   90.00
_cell.angle_beta   90.00
_cell.angle_gamma   90.00
#
_symmetry.space_group_name_H-M   'P 1'
#
loop_
_entity.id
_entity.type
_entity.pdbx_description
1 polymer ?
#
loop_
_entity_poly.entity_id
_entity_poly.type
_entity_poly.pdbx_seq_one_letter_code
_entity_poly.pdbx_strand_id
1 'polypeptide(L)' 'MLYGDPDPEITSVEAQGWREVTDGACAFRTFEGGHFYLDEHRDSVVELLTAHARTVSEKLSVPWPSAP' A
#
# COMPACT_ATOMS: atom_id res chain seq x y z
N MET A 1 0.01 -1.56 -3.96
CA MET A 1 -0.45 -0.40 -4.73
C MET A 1 -1.78 0.10 -4.18
N LEU A 2 -1.89 1.41 -3.93
CA LEU A 2 -3.11 2.09 -3.45
C LEU A 2 -3.45 3.22 -4.42
N TYR A 3 -4.69 3.30 -4.92
CA TYR A 3 -5.11 4.34 -5.87
C TYR A 3 -6.60 4.69 -5.69
N GLY A 4 -6.99 5.84 -6.23
CA GLY A 4 -8.36 6.35 -6.21
C GLY A 4 -9.21 5.80 -7.36
N ASP A 5 -10.53 5.69 -7.15
CA ASP A 5 -11.52 5.36 -8.17
C ASP A 5 -12.77 6.27 -8.03
N PRO A 6 -13.13 7.09 -9.05
CA PRO A 6 -12.43 7.25 -10.33
C PRO A 6 -11.26 8.24 -10.26
N ASP A 7 -10.07 7.84 -10.71
CA ASP A 7 -8.93 8.73 -10.98
C ASP A 7 -8.75 8.91 -12.51
N PRO A 8 -8.83 10.15 -13.05
CA PRO A 8 -8.64 10.38 -14.49
C PRO A 8 -7.21 10.11 -14.99
N GLU A 9 -6.22 10.10 -14.10
CA GLU A 9 -4.81 9.92 -14.45
C GLU A 9 -4.34 8.47 -14.31
N ILE A 10 -5.13 7.62 -13.64
CA ILE A 10 -4.74 6.23 -13.35
C ILE A 10 -5.92 5.28 -13.59
N THR A 11 -5.77 4.42 -14.58
CA THR A 11 -6.69 3.30 -14.80
C THR A 11 -6.38 2.11 -13.89
N SER A 12 -7.37 1.23 -13.70
CA SER A 12 -7.19 -0.02 -12.95
C SER A 12 -6.18 -0.97 -13.60
N VAL A 13 -5.97 -0.89 -14.91
CA VAL A 13 -4.96 -1.67 -15.64
C VAL A 13 -3.57 -1.14 -15.36
N GLU A 14 -3.36 0.17 -15.47
CA GLU A 14 -2.07 0.82 -15.16
C GLU A 14 -1.69 0.60 -13.69
N ALA A 15 -2.64 0.71 -12.78
CA ALA A 15 -2.42 0.37 -11.38
C ALA A 15 -1.90 -1.08 -11.26
N GLN A 16 -2.56 -2.05 -11.91
CA GLN A 16 -2.16 -3.46 -11.88
C GLN A 16 -0.79 -3.76 -12.50
N GLY A 17 -0.30 -2.92 -13.42
CA GLY A 17 1.03 -3.04 -14.03
C GLY A 17 2.17 -3.08 -13.00
N TRP A 18 1.96 -2.55 -11.78
CA TRP A 18 2.92 -2.67 -10.68
C TRP A 18 3.26 -4.12 -10.27
N ARG A 19 2.43 -5.12 -10.61
CA ARG A 19 2.78 -6.54 -10.41
C ARG A 19 3.94 -6.99 -11.30
N GLU A 20 4.10 -6.38 -12.47
CA GLU A 20 5.05 -6.84 -13.49
C GLU A 20 6.49 -6.43 -13.17
N VAL A 21 6.68 -5.45 -12.27
CA VAL A 21 7.98 -4.88 -11.91
C VAL A 21 8.48 -5.33 -10.53
N THR A 22 7.89 -6.38 -9.96
CA THR A 22 8.33 -6.96 -8.69
C THR A 22 8.20 -8.48 -8.68
N ASP A 23 9.21 -9.17 -8.15
CA ASP A 23 9.15 -10.60 -7.89
C ASP A 23 8.42 -10.93 -6.57
N GLY A 24 8.09 -9.90 -5.78
CA GLY A 24 7.44 -10.02 -4.48
C GLY A 24 5.91 -10.00 -4.55
N ALA A 25 5.27 -10.31 -3.43
CA ALA A 25 3.81 -10.17 -3.32
C ALA A 25 3.39 -8.69 -3.46
N CYS A 26 2.49 -8.41 -4.39
CA CYS A 26 1.93 -7.08 -4.60
C CYS A 26 0.41 -7.07 -4.35
N ALA A 27 -0.02 -6.36 -3.31
CA ALA A 27 -1.42 -6.20 -2.93
C ALA A 27 -1.99 -4.90 -3.52
N PHE A 28 -3.30 -4.90 -3.83
CA PHE A 28 -3.99 -3.78 -4.48
C PHE A 28 -5.20 -3.38 -3.66
N ARG A 29 -5.38 -2.09 -3.46
CA ARG A 29 -6.58 -1.54 -2.82
C ARG A 29 -6.98 -0.24 -3.50
N THR A 30 -8.26 -0.15 -3.85
CA THR A 30 -8.90 1.07 -4.32
C THR A 30 -9.53 1.82 -3.16
N PHE A 31 -9.61 3.13 -3.31
CA PHE A 31 -10.34 4.02 -2.43
C PHE A 31 -11.29 4.86 -3.27
N GLU A 32 -12.48 5.14 -2.76
CA GLU A 32 -13.41 6.05 -3.44
C GLU A 32 -12.81 7.46 -3.49
N GLY A 33 -12.94 8.13 -4.63
CA GLY A 33 -12.35 9.45 -4.86
C GLY A 33 -11.19 9.39 -5.84
N GLY A 34 -10.89 10.50 -6.51
CA GLY A 34 -9.90 10.53 -7.59
C GLY A 34 -8.46 10.66 -7.11
N HIS A 35 -7.67 11.45 -7.84
CA HIS A 35 -6.23 11.57 -7.60
C HIS A 35 -5.84 11.90 -6.15
N PHE A 36 -6.68 12.67 -5.46
CA PHE A 36 -6.46 13.09 -4.07
C PHE A 36 -7.22 12.23 -3.05
N TYR A 37 -7.49 10.95 -3.34
CA TYR A 37 -8.18 10.04 -2.40
C TYR A 37 -7.54 9.98 -0.99
N LEU A 38 -6.25 10.33 -0.87
CA LEU A 38 -5.56 10.39 0.42
C LEU A 38 -6.11 11.44 1.38
N ASP A 39 -6.70 12.52 0.88
CA ASP A 39 -7.24 13.59 1.72
C ASP A 39 -8.46 13.10 2.52
N GLU A 40 -9.32 12.28 1.89
CA GLU A 40 -10.51 11.71 2.51
C GLU A 40 -10.21 10.40 3.26
N HIS A 41 -9.27 9.60 2.78
CA HIS A 41 -9.00 8.24 3.30
C HIS A 41 -7.72 8.12 4.12
N ARG A 42 -7.17 9.24 4.59
CA ARG A 42 -5.89 9.30 5.31
C ARG A 42 -5.77 8.25 6.42
N ASP A 43 -6.75 8.21 7.32
CA ASP A 43 -6.71 7.33 8.48
C ASP A 43 -6.76 5.85 8.07
N SER A 44 -7.64 5.51 7.12
CA SER A 44 -7.76 4.16 6.55
C SER A 44 -6.46 3.71 5.87
N VAL A 45 -5.77 4.61 5.17
CA VAL A 45 -4.48 4.33 4.53
C VAL A 45 -3.38 4.11 5.57
N VAL A 46 -3.30 4.99 6.58
CA VAL A 46 -2.31 4.86 7.66
C VAL A 46 -2.51 3.56 8.44
N GLU A 47 -3.75 3.20 8.76
CA GLU A 47 -4.08 1.95 9.44
C GLU A 47 -3.61 0.74 8.62
N LEU A 48 -3.93 0.70 7.32
CA LEU A 48 -3.51 -0.38 6.43
C LEU A 48 -1.99 -0.52 6.36
N LEU A 49 -1.28 0.61 6.20
CA LEU A 49 0.19 0.59 6.10
C LEU A 49 0.82 0.13 7.41
N THR A 50 0.29 0.59 8.54
CA THR A 50 0.79 0.21 9.87
C THR A 50 0.54 -1.27 10.16
N ALA A 51 -0.63 -1.80 9.83
CA ALA A 51 -0.94 -3.22 9.97
C ALA A 51 -0.03 -4.10 9.10
N HIS A 52 0.21 -3.68 7.85
CA HIS A 52 1.13 -4.37 6.96
C HIS A 52 2.57 -4.37 7.49
N ALA A 53 3.09 -3.20 7.89
CA ALA A 53 4.42 -3.07 8.44
C ALA A 53 4.61 -3.93 9.71
N ARG A 54 3.61 -3.97 10.59
CA ARG A 54 3.62 -4.83 11.79
C ARG A 54 3.71 -6.31 11.42
N THR A 55 2.85 -6.76 10.51
CA THR A 55 2.84 -8.16 10.04
C THR A 55 4.20 -8.56 9.47
N VAL A 56 4.81 -7.68 8.66
CA VAL A 56 6.13 -7.91 8.07
C VAL A 56 7.21 -7.91 9.14
N SER A 57 7.17 -6.97 10.09
CA SER A 57 8.13 -6.90 11.20
C SER A 57 8.10 -8.14 12.09
N GLU A 58 6.92 -8.67 12.39
CA GLU A 58 6.75 -9.91 13.17
C GLU A 58 7.30 -11.12 12.42
N LYS A 59 7.05 -11.19 11.11
CA LYS A 59 7.55 -12.27 10.25
C LYS A 59 9.07 -12.21 10.07
N LEU A 60 9.62 -11.02 9.97
CA LEU A 60 11.04 -10.75 9.75
C LEU A 60 11.76 -10.50 11.08
N SER A 61 11.36 -11.14 12.19
CA SER A 61 11.95 -10.95 13.52
C SER A 61 13.47 -11.24 13.53
N VAL A 62 14.23 -10.27 13.03
CA VAL A 62 15.67 -10.17 13.04
C VAL A 62 15.95 -9.19 14.18
N PRO A 63 16.67 -9.61 15.23
CA PRO A 63 17.05 -8.72 16.30
C PRO A 63 17.76 -7.50 15.72
N TRP A 64 17.30 -6.31 16.09
CA TRP A 64 18.02 -5.10 15.72
C TRP A 64 19.43 -5.18 16.30
N PRO A 65 20.51 -5.06 15.51
CA PRO A 65 21.88 -5.34 15.96
C PRO A 65 22.38 -4.40 17.07
N SER A 66 21.59 -3.39 17.46
CA SER A 66 21.91 -2.43 18.52
C SER A 66 20.84 -2.32 19.61
N ALA A 67 19.89 -3.26 19.70
CA ALA A 67 19.05 -3.39 20.90
C ALA A 67 19.93 -3.97 22.03
N PRO A 68 20.02 -3.33 23.21
CA PRO A 68 20.75 -3.89 24.36
C PRO A 68 20.09 -5.17 24.88
#